data_AF-A0A0A0E7X7-F1
#
_entry.id   AF-A0A0A0E7X7-F1
#
_cell.length_a   1.000
_cell.length_b   1.000
_cell.length_c   1.000
_cell.angle_alpha   90.00
_cell.angle_beta   90.00
_cell.angle_gamma   90.00
#
_symmetry.space_group_name_H-M   'P 1'
#
loop_
_entity.id
_entity.type
_entity.pdbx_description
1 polymer ?
#
loop_
_entity_poly.entity_id
_entity_poly.type
_entity_poly.pdbx_seq_one_letter_code
_entity_poly.pdbx_strand_id
1 'polypeptide(L)' 'MFNLTHPKLVTLAEAEGYAEVVDFLEDYAQGSIVPAICMAPDCDHTADLEPDQRAGFCEACGRPTMKSGLVIAGMN' A
#
# COMPACT_ATOMS: atom_id res chain seq x y z
N MET A 1 -2.17 15.10 7.66
CA MET A 1 -0.77 14.78 8.05
C MET A 1 -0.45 13.46 7.40
N PHE A 2 0.60 13.39 6.59
CA PHE A 2 1.00 12.13 5.94
C PHE A 2 1.55 11.15 6.98
N ASN A 3 1.31 9.86 6.79
CA ASN A 3 1.79 8.79 7.68
C ASN A 3 2.85 7.93 6.99
N LEU A 4 4.05 8.51 6.81
CA LEU A 4 5.14 7.88 6.08
C LEU A 4 5.83 6.74 6.87
N THR A 5 5.56 6.62 8.16
CA THR A 5 6.20 5.63 9.04
C THR A 5 5.28 4.45 9.37
N HIS A 6 4.13 4.33 8.70
CA HIS A 6 3.23 3.21 8.93
C HIS A 6 3.95 1.89 8.56
N PRO A 7 4.00 0.87 9.45
CA PRO A 7 4.77 -0.35 9.20
C PRO A 7 4.42 -1.04 7.88
N LYS A 8 3.12 -1.18 7.57
CA LYS A 8 2.67 -1.73 6.28
C LYS A 8 3.13 -0.93 5.06
N LEU A 9 3.25 0.39 5.18
CA LEU A 9 3.73 1.23 4.08
C LEU A 9 5.23 1.04 3.87
N VAL A 10 6.00 0.93 4.96
CA VAL A 10 7.43 0.60 4.91
C VAL A 10 7.64 -0.79 4.28
N THR A 11 6.93 -1.81 4.75
CA THR A 11 7.00 -3.17 4.18
C THR A 11 6.63 -3.21 2.70
N LEU A 12 5.63 -2.44 2.28
CA LEU A 12 5.24 -2.35 0.88
C LEU A 12 6.35 -1.69 0.04
N ALA A 13 6.92 -0.57 0.49
CA ALA A 13 8.01 0.10 -0.20
C ALA A 13 9.26 -0.81 -0.33
N GLU A 14 9.62 -1.52 0.75
CA GLU A 14 10.72 -2.49 0.75
C GLU A 14 10.46 -3.65 -0.24
N ALA A 15 9.23 -4.16 -0.31
CA ALA A 15 8.86 -5.24 -1.23
C ALA A 15 8.96 -4.83 -2.70
N GLU A 16 8.68 -3.55 -3.00
CA GLU A 16 8.86 -2.95 -4.33
C GLU A 16 10.32 -2.52 -4.61
N GLY A 17 11.23 -2.69 -3.64
CA GLY A 17 12.66 -2.45 -3.80
C GLY A 17 13.14 -1.04 -3.46
N TYR A 18 12.31 -0.23 -2.81
CA TYR A 18 12.66 1.12 -2.37
C TYR A 18 13.28 1.13 -0.98
N ALA A 19 14.32 1.95 -0.79
CA ALA A 19 14.90 2.19 0.53
C ALA A 19 14.09 3.20 1.35
N GLU A 20 13.48 4.18 0.68
CA GLU A 20 12.73 5.26 1.31
C GLU A 20 11.27 5.25 0.83
N VAL A 21 10.34 5.41 1.77
CA VAL A 21 8.89 5.48 1.46
C VAL A 21 8.56 6.65 0.53
N VAL A 22 9.30 7.76 0.62
CA VAL A 22 9.05 8.94 -0.22
C VAL A 22 9.31 8.63 -1.68
N ASP A 23 10.43 7.97 -2.01
CA ASP A 23 10.76 7.60 -3.39
C ASP A 23 9.68 6.67 -3.98
N PHE A 24 9.22 5.70 -3.19
CA PHE A 24 8.09 4.84 -3.55
C PHE A 24 6.83 5.66 -3.85
N LEU A 25 6.48 6.62 -2.99
CA LEU A 25 5.27 7.44 -3.20
C LEU A 25 5.39 8.36 -4.41
N GLU A 26 6.57 8.92 -4.68
CA GLU A 26 6.81 9.79 -5.84
C GLU A 26 6.63 9.03 -7.16
N ASP A 27 7.16 7.82 -7.28
CA ASP A 27 7.06 7.02 -8.51
C ASP A 27 5.61 6.59 -8.81
N TYR A 28 4.80 6.34 -7.77
CA TYR A 28 3.41 5.89 -7.92
C TYR A 28 2.36 7.01 -7.78
N ALA A 29 2.75 8.26 -7.52
CA ALA A 29 1.83 9.37 -7.25
C ALA A 29 0.80 9.62 -8.37
N GLN A 30 1.15 9.29 -9.61
CA GLN A 30 0.30 9.46 -10.80
C GLN A 30 -0.07 8.11 -11.47
N GLY A 31 0.22 6.99 -10.79
CA GLY A 31 -0.13 5.67 -11.28
C GLY A 31 -1.63 5.48 -11.38
N SER A 32 -2.10 4.81 -12.43
CA SER A 32 -3.51 4.40 -12.56
C SER A 32 -3.82 3.09 -11.82
N ILE A 33 -2.77 2.32 -11.54
CA ILE A 33 -2.73 1.16 -10.66
C ILE A 33 -1.44 1.30 -9.85
N VAL A 34 -1.51 1.05 -8.55
CA VAL A 34 -0.40 1.25 -7.61
C VAL A 34 -0.28 0.08 -6.65
N PRO A 35 0.90 -0.16 -6.07
CA PRO A 35 1.09 -1.20 -5.09
C PRO A 35 0.21 -0.98 -3.85
N ALA A 36 -0.32 -2.08 -3.35
CA ALA A 36 -1.21 -2.17 -2.22
C ALA A 36 -0.81 -3.35 -1.33
N ILE A 37 -1.22 -3.28 -0.06
CA ILE A 37 -0.91 -4.32 0.93
C ILE A 37 -2.12 -4.61 1.81
N CYS A 38 -2.22 -5.87 2.25
CA CYS A 38 -3.24 -6.29 3.19
C CYS A 38 -3.01 -5.65 4.56
N MET A 39 -4.06 -5.00 5.10
CA MET A 39 -4.00 -4.36 6.42
C MET A 39 -4.35 -5.31 7.58
N ALA A 40 -4.58 -6.60 7.31
CA ALA A 40 -4.79 -7.56 8.38
C ALA A 40 -3.49 -7.74 9.20
N PRO A 41 -3.57 -7.89 10.55
CA PRO A 41 -2.39 -7.96 11.40
C PRO A 41 -1.44 -9.13 11.09
N ASP A 42 -1.96 -10.19 10.48
CA ASP A 42 -1.32 -11.48 10.21
C ASP A 42 -1.12 -11.75 8.71
N CYS A 43 -1.20 -10.72 7.85
CA CYS A 43 -1.06 -10.88 6.41
C CYS A 43 -0.41 -9.66 5.74
N ASP A 44 0.72 -9.88 5.06
CA ASP A 44 1.47 -8.87 4.30
C ASP A 44 1.37 -9.10 2.79
N HIS A 45 0.33 -9.78 2.33
CA HIS A 45 0.13 -9.99 0.90
C HIS A 45 0.01 -8.66 0.16
N THR A 46 0.77 -8.52 -0.91
CA THR A 46 0.78 -7.36 -1.80
C THR A 46 0.00 -7.66 -3.07
N ALA A 47 -0.56 -6.61 -3.68
CA ALA A 47 -1.20 -6.67 -4.99
C ALA A 47 -1.22 -5.28 -5.61
N ASP A 48 -1.59 -5.21 -6.88
CA ASP A 48 -1.78 -3.97 -7.64
C ASP A 48 -3.26 -3.56 -7.61
N LEU A 49 -3.57 -2.37 -7.11
CA LEU A 49 -4.95 -1.86 -6.95
C LEU A 49 -5.08 -0.40 -7.40
N GLU A 50 -6.32 0.09 -7.49
CA GLU A 50 -6.58 1.51 -7.76
C GLU A 50 -5.98 2.42 -6.67
N PRO A 51 -5.51 3.63 -7.04
CA PRO A 51 -4.90 4.60 -6.12
C PRO A 51 -5.69 4.95 -4.87
N ASP A 52 -7.02 4.95 -4.95
CA ASP A 52 -7.94 5.31 -3.88
C ASP A 52 -8.56 4.08 -3.20
N GLN A 53 -8.05 2.87 -3.46
CA GLN A 53 -8.59 1.64 -2.88
C GLN A 53 -8.42 1.59 -1.36
N ARG A 54 -9.54 1.48 -0.63
CA ARG A 54 -9.61 1.48 0.85
C ARG A 54 -10.04 0.16 1.46
N ALA A 55 -10.62 -0.75 0.67
CA ALA A 55 -11.21 -2.01 1.15
C ALA A 55 -11.17 -3.11 0.08
N GLY A 56 -10.02 -3.27 -0.59
CA GLY A 56 -9.85 -4.32 -1.59
C GLY A 56 -9.85 -5.71 -0.96
N PHE A 57 -10.29 -6.72 -1.72
CA PHE A 57 -10.28 -8.10 -1.27
C PHE A 57 -8.87 -8.70 -1.36
N CYS A 58 -8.39 -9.27 -0.25
CA CYS A 58 -7.11 -9.99 -0.21
C CYS A 58 -7.35 -11.46 -0.55
N GLU A 59 -6.80 -11.93 -1.68
CA GLU A 59 -6.93 -13.34 -2.09
C GLU A 59 -6.18 -14.30 -1.18
N ALA A 60 -5.14 -13.84 -0.47
CA ALA A 60 -4.34 -14.68 0.43
C ALA A 60 -5.06 -14.99 1.76
N CYS A 61 -5.73 -14.01 2.39
CA CYS A 61 -6.39 -14.21 3.69
C CYS A 61 -7.93 -14.14 3.63
N GLY A 62 -8.50 -13.86 2.45
CA GLY A 62 -9.95 -13.84 2.23
C GLY A 62 -10.70 -12.69 2.91
N ARG A 63 -10.03 -11.57 3.19
CA ARG A 63 -10.61 -10.41 3.92
C ARG A 63 -10.59 -9.14 3.05
N PRO A 64 -11.59 -8.25 3.14
CA PRO A 64 -11.64 -6.99 2.41
C PRO A 64 -10.81 -5.89 3.10
N THR A 65 -9.52 -6.15 3.28
CA THR A 65 -8.61 -5.30 4.08
C THR A 65 -7.45 -4.72 3.29
N MET A 66 -7.38 -4.91 1.97
CA MET A 66 -6.32 -4.32 1.14
C MET A 66 -6.49 -2.81 1.02
N LYS A 67 -5.38 -2.08 1.11
CA LYS A 67 -5.31 -0.63 0.84
C LYS A 67 -4.11 -0.31 -0.04
N SER A 68 -4.27 0.67 -0.94
CA SER A 68 -3.14 1.20 -1.70
C SER A 68 -2.12 1.90 -0.78
N GLY A 69 -0.85 1.92 -1.20
CA GLY A 69 0.20 2.66 -0.49
C GLY A 69 -0.15 4.15 -0.30
N LEU A 70 -0.79 4.75 -1.31
CA LEU A 70 -1.22 6.16 -1.28
C LEU A 70 -2.29 6.42 -0.22
N VAL A 71 -3.27 5.51 -0.07
CA VAL A 71 -4.28 5.60 0.99
C VAL A 71 -3.64 5.45 2.37
N ILE A 72 -2.67 4.54 2.54
CA ILE A 72 -1.98 4.35 3.82
C ILE A 72 -1.16 5.60 4.19
N ALA A 73 -0.51 6.23 3.20
CA ALA A 73 0.23 7.47 3.36
C ALA A 73 -0.67 8.69 3.66
N GLY A 74 -1.97 8.60 3.36
CA GLY A 74 -2.95 9.68 3.53
C GLY A 74 -3.03 10.64 2.35
N MET A 75 -2.66 10.18 1.14
CA MET A 75 -2.63 10.97 -0.10
C MET A 75 -3.90 10.86 -0.95
N ASN A 76 -4.92 10.13 -0.48
CA ASN A 76 -6.23 9.98 -1.12
C ASN A 76 -7.32 9.83 -0.07
#